data_AF-A0A5C8A1B7-F1
#
_entry.id   AF-A0A5C8A1B7-F1
#
_cell.length_a   1.000
_cell.length_b   1.000
_cell.length_c   1.000
_cell.angle_alpha   90.00
_cell.angle_beta   90.00
_cell.angle_gamma   90.00
#
_symmetry.space_group_name_H-M   'P 1'
#
loop_
_entity.id
_entity.type
_entity.pdbx_description
1 polymer ?
#
loop_
_entity_poly.entity_id
_entity_poly.type
_entity_poly.pdbx_seq_one_letter_code
_entity_poly.pdbx_strand_id
1 'polypeptide(L)'
;MNRMTPNRMQAFLPWLGLLLGTLSPTVSPMDSLGPGVWADSNQQRVYLSNASGQPEARQLLDARLLWRGNQPAQLLYPIDDQWLALGQTGTPGSGKLLLLSAQNGAVMDELLFDLPAQVNASVLPAPLQQFDIVVRTAGQGLQLHWQFVAYPLRGALLQADGNAIASDGLQAQGVFDIHLQDARLQLTPRADLSADLSLPDPLVAASQRMPELRAEVRQFRSADGLQTMQSQPVESAAGLSWRWEFASTGASSGPESLELPFAYAPFLLVQSNLLYRAPPNGSYRADSEWQQAPARLVLQRLDDGAVLWSTDVLDRVFRGTLPP
;
A
#
# COMPACT_ATOMS: atom_id res chain seq x y z
N MET A 1 47.57 81.09 9.84
CA MET A 1 48.23 79.78 9.99
C MET A 1 47.20 78.78 10.50
N ASN A 2 47.20 77.60 9.88
CA ASN A 2 46.54 76.34 10.23
C ASN A 2 45.01 76.17 10.15
N ARG A 3 44.66 75.44 9.08
CA ARG A 3 43.46 74.65 8.77
C ARG A 3 43.08 73.67 9.89
N MET A 4 41.79 73.39 10.01
CA MET A 4 41.28 72.03 10.26
C MET A 4 39.84 71.89 9.74
N THR A 5 39.69 71.04 8.73
CA THR A 5 38.44 70.56 8.13
C THR A 5 37.88 69.38 8.92
N PRO A 6 36.55 69.24 9.10
CA PRO A 6 35.97 68.03 9.68
C PRO A 6 35.83 66.92 8.62
N ASN A 7 36.44 65.77 8.91
CA ASN A 7 36.31 64.54 8.14
C ASN A 7 34.96 63.88 8.43
N ARG A 8 34.08 63.78 7.42
CA ARG A 8 32.85 62.98 7.47
C ARG A 8 33.21 61.53 7.16
N MET A 9 33.21 60.67 8.18
CA MET A 9 33.25 59.21 8.00
C MET A 9 31.90 58.73 7.43
N GLN A 10 31.90 58.31 6.16
CA GLN A 10 30.84 57.50 5.58
C GLN A 10 31.03 56.04 6.03
N ALA A 11 30.15 55.55 6.89
CA ALA A 11 30.09 54.14 7.25
C ALA A 11 29.40 53.36 6.13
N PHE A 12 30.17 52.51 5.43
CA PHE A 12 29.66 51.48 4.54
C PHE A 12 29.08 50.34 5.40
N LEU A 13 27.76 50.15 5.35
CA LEU A 13 27.08 48.96 5.86
C LEU A 13 27.10 47.88 4.77
N PRO A 14 27.69 46.69 5.01
CA PRO A 14 27.59 45.59 4.06
C PRO A 14 26.17 45.03 4.10
N TRP A 15 25.50 45.04 2.95
CA TRP A 15 24.28 44.30 2.71
C TRP A 15 24.56 42.80 2.85
N LEU A 16 24.17 42.21 3.99
CA LEU A 16 24.04 40.76 4.10
C LEU A 16 22.77 40.36 3.34
N GLY A 17 22.96 39.86 2.12
CA GLY A 17 21.92 39.15 1.38
C GLY A 17 21.60 37.84 2.09
N LEU A 18 20.55 37.83 2.91
CA LEU A 18 19.92 36.61 3.42
C LEU A 18 19.34 35.85 2.22
N LEU A 19 20.11 34.89 1.71
CA LEU A 19 19.60 33.80 0.88
C LEU A 19 18.69 32.95 1.79
N LEU A 20 17.41 33.30 1.84
CA LEU A 20 16.35 32.43 2.32
C LEU A 20 16.26 31.26 1.33
N GLY A 21 17.10 30.24 1.54
CA GLY A 21 16.93 28.95 0.89
C GLY A 21 15.59 28.39 1.33
N THR A 22 14.62 28.36 0.43
CA THR A 22 13.37 27.64 0.63
C THR A 22 13.72 26.15 0.68
N LEU A 23 13.93 25.63 1.89
CA LEU A 23 13.90 24.20 2.13
C LEU A 23 12.50 23.72 1.71
N SER A 24 12.41 23.13 0.53
CA SER A 24 11.20 22.42 0.15
C SER A 24 11.10 21.22 1.10
N PRO A 25 10.00 21.05 1.85
CA PRO A 25 9.83 19.88 2.68
C PRO A 25 9.92 18.65 1.76
N THR A 26 10.96 17.83 1.95
CA THR A 26 11.03 16.52 1.32
C THR A 26 9.96 15.66 1.98
N VAL A 27 8.84 15.49 1.28
CA VAL A 27 7.83 14.50 1.63
C VAL A 27 8.56 13.16 1.72
N SER A 28 8.56 12.56 2.91
CA SER A 28 9.15 11.24 3.09
C SER A 28 8.34 10.23 2.28
N PRO A 29 8.99 9.43 1.42
CA PRO A 29 8.26 8.46 0.62
C PRO A 29 7.61 7.44 1.56
N MET A 30 6.31 7.26 1.35
CA MET A 30 5.53 6.19 1.94
C MET A 30 5.37 5.11 0.90
N ASP A 31 5.76 3.89 1.26
CA ASP A 31 5.91 2.79 0.31
C ASP A 31 4.76 1.79 0.47
N SER A 32 4.08 1.47 -0.62
CA SER A 32 3.00 0.48 -0.60
C SER A 32 3.55 -0.94 -0.68
N LEU A 33 3.15 -1.79 0.25
CA LEU A 33 3.42 -3.24 0.25
C LEU A 33 2.24 -4.05 -0.32
N GLY A 34 1.23 -3.36 -0.85
CA GLY A 34 0.00 -3.93 -1.37
C GLY A 34 -1.26 -3.24 -0.83
N PRO A 35 -2.46 -3.74 -1.19
CA PRO A 35 -3.71 -3.11 -0.82
C PRO A 35 -3.86 -2.92 0.69
N GLY A 36 -4.03 -1.67 1.11
CA GLY A 36 -4.23 -1.31 2.51
C GLY A 36 -3.01 -1.54 3.40
N VAL A 37 -1.80 -1.69 2.87
CA VAL A 37 -0.56 -1.87 3.65
C VAL A 37 0.53 -0.94 3.14
N TRP A 38 1.06 -0.11 4.03
CA TRP A 38 2.06 0.91 3.75
C TRP A 38 3.14 0.94 4.83
N ALA A 39 4.34 1.34 4.47
CA ALA A 39 5.45 1.55 5.39
C ALA A 39 6.05 2.94 5.24
N ASP A 40 6.50 3.50 6.35
CA ASP A 40 7.31 4.71 6.42
C ASP A 40 8.58 4.37 7.21
N SER A 41 9.65 4.08 6.47
CA SER A 41 10.96 3.74 7.04
C SER A 41 11.60 4.92 7.76
N ASN A 42 11.27 6.17 7.41
CA ASN A 42 11.82 7.35 8.07
C ASN A 42 11.18 7.58 9.44
N GLN A 43 9.86 7.41 9.53
CA GLN A 43 9.13 7.52 10.79
C GLN A 43 9.13 6.23 11.62
N GLN A 44 9.69 5.13 11.07
CA GLN A 44 9.66 3.79 11.67
C GLN A 44 8.23 3.34 11.97
N ARG A 45 7.33 3.52 11.00
CA ARG A 45 5.91 3.16 11.12
C ARG A 45 5.46 2.26 9.99
N VAL A 46 4.49 1.40 10.29
CA VAL A 46 3.68 0.70 9.29
C VAL A 46 2.22 1.06 9.50
N TYR A 47 1.51 1.22 8.40
CA TYR A 47 0.09 1.53 8.37
C TYR A 47 -0.62 0.40 7.64
N LEU A 48 -1.69 -0.13 8.23
CA LEU A 48 -2.38 -1.27 7.65
C LEU A 48 -3.88 -1.24 7.95
N SER A 49 -4.67 -1.88 7.09
CA SER A 49 -6.02 -2.32 7.46
C SER A 49 -5.92 -3.73 8.05
N ASN A 50 -6.29 -3.90 9.32
CA ASN A 50 -6.19 -5.18 10.02
C ASN A 50 -7.21 -6.21 9.47
N ALA A 51 -7.22 -7.43 10.00
CA ALA A 51 -8.13 -8.49 9.55
C ALA A 51 -9.63 -8.11 9.58
N SER A 52 -10.04 -7.20 10.48
CA SER A 52 -11.40 -6.66 10.57
C SER A 52 -11.64 -5.43 9.69
N GLY A 53 -10.66 -5.04 8.89
CA GLY A 53 -10.69 -3.86 8.02
C GLY A 53 -10.46 -2.55 8.76
N GLN A 54 -10.16 -2.53 10.06
CA GLN A 54 -9.87 -1.27 10.77
C GLN A 54 -8.45 -0.79 10.45
N PRO A 55 -8.28 0.49 10.08
CA PRO A 55 -6.95 1.09 9.93
C PRO A 55 -6.18 1.07 11.24
N GLU A 56 -4.88 0.81 11.17
CA GLU A 56 -3.95 0.83 12.29
C GLU A 56 -2.64 1.48 11.86
N ALA A 57 -1.97 2.14 12.81
CA ALA A 57 -0.55 2.39 12.73
C ALA A 57 0.18 1.63 13.82
N ARG A 58 1.33 1.08 13.47
CA ARG A 58 2.22 0.35 14.36
C ARG A 58 3.65 0.82 14.19
N GLN A 59 4.44 0.66 15.24
CA GLN A 59 5.89 0.78 15.15
C GLN A 59 6.44 -0.32 14.25
N LEU A 60 7.36 0.05 13.36
CA LEU A 60 7.88 -0.86 12.34
C LEU A 60 8.72 -1.98 12.96
N LEU A 61 9.56 -1.70 13.96
CA LEU A 61 10.51 -2.70 14.47
C LEU A 61 9.89 -3.73 15.42
N ASP A 62 8.85 -3.37 16.18
CA ASP A 62 8.28 -4.22 17.25
C ASP A 62 6.76 -4.44 17.12
N ALA A 63 6.12 -3.94 16.06
CA ALA A 63 4.68 -3.97 15.82
C ALA A 63 3.80 -3.36 16.94
N ARG A 64 4.37 -2.54 17.83
CA ARG A 64 3.61 -1.87 18.90
C ARG A 64 2.54 -0.98 18.29
N LEU A 65 1.28 -1.22 18.68
CA LEU A 65 0.14 -0.42 18.25
C LEU A 65 0.30 1.04 18.70
N LEU A 66 0.20 1.96 17.75
CA LEU A 66 0.23 3.41 18.00
C LEU A 66 -1.19 3.96 18.06
N TRP A 67 -2.01 3.60 17.08
CA TRP A 67 -3.42 3.94 17.04
C TRP A 67 -4.19 2.93 16.18
N ARG A 68 -5.50 2.92 16.39
CA ARG A 68 -6.46 2.12 15.62
C ARG A 68 -7.69 2.99 15.31
N GLY A 69 -8.12 2.98 14.06
CA GLY A 69 -9.34 3.64 13.62
C GLY A 69 -10.59 2.99 14.23
N ASN A 70 -11.65 3.77 14.38
CA ASN A 70 -12.90 3.35 15.02
C ASN A 70 -13.90 2.67 14.06
N GLN A 71 -13.66 2.71 12.75
CA GLN A 71 -14.50 2.08 11.75
C GLN A 71 -13.67 1.34 10.69
N PRO A 72 -14.22 0.31 10.03
CA PRO A 72 -13.55 -0.35 8.90
C PRO A 72 -13.29 0.64 7.76
N ALA A 73 -12.03 0.70 7.34
CA ALA A 73 -11.59 1.44 6.18
C ALA A 73 -10.31 0.84 5.57
N GLN A 74 -10.22 0.84 4.23
CA GLN A 74 -9.02 0.46 3.49
C GLN A 74 -8.16 1.69 3.23
N LEU A 75 -6.91 1.73 3.72
CA LEU A 75 -5.98 2.80 3.40
C LEU A 75 -5.62 2.79 1.91
N LEU A 76 -5.85 3.91 1.22
CA LEU A 76 -5.68 4.02 -0.23
C LEU A 76 -4.45 4.83 -0.63
N TYR A 77 -4.23 5.96 0.03
CA TYR A 77 -3.17 6.89 -0.36
C TYR A 77 -2.82 7.84 0.80
N PRO A 78 -1.52 8.06 1.10
CA PRO A 78 -1.11 9.06 2.07
C PRO A 78 -1.14 10.47 1.47
N ILE A 79 -1.64 11.45 2.22
CA ILE A 79 -1.69 12.86 1.83
C ILE A 79 -1.14 13.69 2.99
N ASP A 80 0.14 14.08 2.91
CA ASP A 80 0.85 14.77 4.00
C ASP A 80 0.68 14.05 5.36
N ASP A 81 0.00 14.69 6.32
CA ASP A 81 -0.28 14.18 7.66
C ASP A 81 -1.62 13.41 7.75
N GLN A 82 -2.18 13.02 6.61
CA GLN A 82 -3.49 12.40 6.47
C GLN A 82 -3.46 11.14 5.61
N TRP A 83 -4.53 10.37 5.70
CA TRP A 83 -4.80 9.20 4.88
C TRP A 83 -6.11 9.35 4.16
N LEU A 84 -6.08 9.17 2.85
CA LEU A 84 -7.26 8.83 2.09
C LEU A 84 -7.56 7.34 2.27
N ALA A 85 -8.80 7.02 2.65
CA ALA A 85 -9.25 5.66 2.85
C ALA A 85 -10.64 5.40 2.24
N LEU A 86 -10.88 4.19 1.75
CA LEU A 86 -12.23 3.71 1.40
C LEU A 86 -12.92 3.29 2.71
N GLY A 87 -14.04 3.91 3.04
CA GLY A 87 -14.87 3.53 4.19
C GLY A 87 -16.03 2.61 3.81
N GLN A 88 -16.61 1.93 4.81
CA GLN A 88 -17.78 1.07 4.61
C GLN A 88 -19.09 1.86 4.64
N THR A 89 -19.91 1.81 3.57
CA THR A 89 -21.28 2.36 3.56
C THR A 89 -22.32 1.35 4.05
N GLY A 90 -22.18 0.09 3.63
CA GLY A 90 -23.20 -0.95 3.85
C GLY A 90 -24.40 -0.84 2.89
N THR A 91 -24.37 0.09 1.94
CA THR A 91 -25.49 0.38 1.03
C THR A 91 -25.01 0.29 -0.42
N PRO A 92 -25.60 -0.59 -1.26
CA PRO A 92 -25.34 -0.61 -2.70
C PRO A 92 -25.66 0.74 -3.37
N GLY A 93 -24.93 1.07 -4.44
CA GLY A 93 -25.06 2.36 -5.13
C GLY A 93 -24.38 3.54 -4.43
N SER A 94 -23.68 3.31 -3.33
CA SER A 94 -22.97 4.37 -2.60
C SER A 94 -21.58 3.92 -2.17
N GLY A 95 -20.59 4.76 -2.44
CA GLY A 95 -19.25 4.66 -1.89
C GLY A 95 -18.99 5.73 -0.84
N LYS A 96 -17.99 5.49 0.01
CA LYS A 96 -17.54 6.43 1.05
C LYS A 96 -16.03 6.58 1.01
N LEU A 97 -15.55 7.80 0.93
CA LEU A 97 -14.16 8.15 1.23
C LEU A 97 -14.06 8.78 2.59
N LEU A 98 -12.96 8.47 3.27
CA LEU A 98 -12.60 9.03 4.56
C LEU A 98 -11.24 9.71 4.44
N LEU A 99 -11.12 10.86 5.10
CA LEU A 99 -9.84 11.48 5.36
C LEU A 99 -9.50 11.22 6.83
N LEU A 100 -8.43 10.48 7.11
CA LEU A 100 -8.02 10.11 8.47
C LEU A 100 -6.75 10.86 8.86
N SER A 101 -6.60 11.24 10.13
CA SER A 101 -5.32 11.74 10.64
C SER A 101 -4.28 10.61 10.72
N ALA A 102 -3.07 10.83 10.21
CA ALA A 102 -1.98 9.87 10.31
C ALA A 102 -1.41 9.74 11.73
N GLN A 103 -1.68 10.71 12.62
CA GLN A 103 -1.17 10.73 13.99
C GLN A 103 -2.01 9.90 14.96
N ASN A 104 -3.33 9.83 14.76
CA ASN A 104 -4.23 9.16 15.70
C ASN A 104 -5.34 8.32 15.04
N GLY A 105 -5.44 8.29 13.71
CA GLY A 105 -6.46 7.54 12.99
C GLY A 105 -7.88 8.12 13.08
N ALA A 106 -8.05 9.33 13.62
CA ALA A 106 -9.35 9.99 13.70
C ALA A 106 -9.85 10.41 12.31
N VAL A 107 -11.15 10.25 12.08
CA VAL A 107 -11.81 10.74 10.86
C VAL A 107 -11.87 12.27 10.92
N MET A 108 -11.23 12.92 9.95
CA MET A 108 -11.22 14.37 9.79
C MET A 108 -12.31 14.85 8.83
N ASP A 109 -12.59 14.08 7.79
CA ASP A 109 -13.64 14.35 6.82
C ASP A 109 -14.21 13.04 6.25
N GLU A 110 -15.44 13.11 5.76
CA GLU A 110 -16.17 12.02 5.14
C GLU A 110 -16.90 12.52 3.89
N LEU A 111 -16.77 11.78 2.79
CA LEU A 111 -17.46 12.08 1.54
C LEU A 111 -18.17 10.82 1.03
N LEU A 112 -19.49 10.92 0.91
CA LEU A 112 -20.29 9.94 0.18
C LEU A 112 -20.31 10.29 -1.30
N PHE A 113 -20.25 9.28 -2.15
CA PHE A 113 -20.34 9.44 -3.60
C PHE A 113 -21.23 8.36 -4.22
N ASP A 114 -21.88 8.74 -5.31
CA ASP A 114 -22.81 7.86 -6.01
C ASP A 114 -22.06 6.84 -6.88
N LEU A 115 -22.57 5.62 -6.86
CA LEU A 115 -22.16 4.50 -7.71
C LEU A 115 -23.39 3.94 -8.42
N PRO A 116 -23.23 3.14 -9.49
CA PRO A 116 -24.35 2.42 -10.07
C PRO A 116 -25.07 1.59 -8.99
N ALA A 117 -26.40 1.56 -9.02
CA ALA A 117 -27.23 1.04 -7.92
C ALA A 117 -26.88 -0.40 -7.48
N GLN A 118 -26.31 -1.21 -8.36
CA GLN A 118 -25.94 -2.60 -8.11
C GLN A 118 -24.51 -2.76 -7.57
N VAL A 119 -23.69 -1.70 -7.56
CA VAL A 119 -22.30 -1.74 -7.10
C VAL A 119 -22.24 -1.61 -5.59
N ASN A 120 -21.49 -2.50 -4.94
CA ASN A 120 -21.23 -2.45 -3.51
C ASN A 120 -19.74 -2.14 -3.25
N ALA A 121 -19.44 -0.92 -2.82
CA ALA A 121 -18.08 -0.49 -2.46
C ALA A 121 -17.70 -0.94 -1.04
N SER A 122 -17.62 -2.26 -0.85
CA SER A 122 -17.29 -2.86 0.45
C SER A 122 -15.78 -2.86 0.70
N VAL A 123 -15.38 -2.51 1.93
CA VAL A 123 -14.02 -2.71 2.44
C VAL A 123 -13.79 -4.19 2.71
N LEU A 124 -14.80 -4.86 3.29
CA LEU A 124 -14.74 -6.27 3.65
C LEU A 124 -15.03 -7.16 2.43
N PRO A 125 -14.35 -8.31 2.30
CA PRO A 125 -14.61 -9.26 1.23
C PRO A 125 -16.04 -9.79 1.31
N ALA A 126 -16.70 -9.89 0.17
CA ALA A 126 -18.05 -10.43 0.05
C ALA A 126 -18.06 -11.65 -0.88
N PRO A 127 -18.94 -12.65 -0.65
CA PRO A 127 -19.06 -13.80 -1.55
C PRO A 127 -19.39 -13.35 -2.98
N LEU A 128 -18.64 -13.87 -3.95
CA LEU A 128 -18.86 -13.65 -5.39
C LEU A 128 -18.84 -12.19 -5.84
N GLN A 129 -18.35 -11.27 -5.00
CA GLN A 129 -18.29 -9.84 -5.30
C GLN A 129 -16.89 -9.33 -4.96
N GLN A 130 -16.37 -8.47 -5.81
CA GLN A 130 -15.09 -7.81 -5.62
C GLN A 130 -15.22 -6.35 -6.05
N PHE A 131 -14.87 -5.45 -5.13
CA PHE A 131 -14.72 -4.03 -5.42
C PHE A 131 -13.25 -3.69 -5.25
N ASP A 132 -12.57 -3.36 -6.33
CA ASP A 132 -11.16 -2.95 -6.32
C ASP A 132 -11.05 -1.45 -6.56
N ILE A 133 -10.06 -0.86 -5.91
CA ILE A 133 -9.84 0.57 -5.91
C ILE A 133 -8.34 0.84 -5.82
N VAL A 134 -7.85 1.77 -6.65
CA VAL A 134 -6.50 2.29 -6.58
C VAL A 134 -6.54 3.81 -6.71
N VAL A 135 -5.63 4.48 -6.03
CA VAL A 135 -5.46 5.93 -6.14
C VAL A 135 -4.10 6.20 -6.77
N ARG A 136 -4.06 7.11 -7.74
CA ARG A 136 -2.86 7.51 -8.46
C ARG A 136 -2.70 9.02 -8.43
N THR A 137 -1.48 9.48 -8.60
CA THR A 137 -1.21 10.88 -8.91
C THR A 137 -1.51 11.15 -10.39
N ALA A 138 -2.20 12.25 -10.67
CA ALA A 138 -2.52 12.67 -12.03
C ALA A 138 -2.41 14.20 -12.14
N GLY A 139 -1.39 14.67 -12.87
CA GLY A 139 -1.09 16.10 -12.95
C GLY A 139 -0.78 16.69 -11.57
N GLN A 140 -1.64 17.58 -11.07
CA GLN A 140 -1.54 18.21 -9.76
C GLN A 140 -2.49 17.62 -8.71
N GLY A 141 -3.25 16.58 -9.04
CA GLY A 141 -4.26 15.99 -8.16
C GLY A 141 -4.12 14.47 -8.01
N LEU A 142 -5.14 13.88 -7.39
CA LEU A 142 -5.26 12.43 -7.27
C LEU A 142 -6.41 11.93 -8.14
N GLN A 143 -6.27 10.72 -8.66
CA GLN A 143 -7.31 10.01 -9.39
C GLN A 143 -7.61 8.69 -8.71
N LEU A 144 -8.89 8.47 -8.42
CA LEU A 144 -9.43 7.22 -7.90
C LEU A 144 -9.95 6.41 -9.08
N HIS A 145 -9.36 5.25 -9.33
CA HIS A 145 -9.87 4.27 -10.29
C HIS A 145 -10.50 3.13 -9.50
N TRP A 146 -11.70 2.71 -9.90
CA TRP A 146 -12.38 1.59 -9.27
C TRP A 146 -12.97 0.64 -10.29
N GLN A 147 -13.07 -0.62 -9.90
CA GLN A 147 -13.75 -1.67 -10.64
C GLN A 147 -14.58 -2.51 -9.67
N PHE A 148 -15.76 -2.88 -10.10
CA PHE A 148 -16.63 -3.82 -9.43
C PHE A 148 -16.88 -5.01 -10.35
N VAL A 149 -16.75 -6.21 -9.79
CA VAL A 149 -17.10 -7.46 -10.44
C VAL A 149 -17.98 -8.26 -9.51
N ALA A 150 -19.12 -8.72 -10.00
CA ALA A 150 -19.98 -9.67 -9.32
C ALA A 150 -20.25 -10.87 -10.21
N TYR A 151 -20.00 -12.06 -9.67
CA TYR A 151 -20.20 -13.31 -10.39
C TYR A 151 -21.59 -13.89 -10.07
N PRO A 152 -22.26 -14.50 -11.06
CA PRO A 152 -23.51 -15.19 -10.82
C PRO A 152 -23.27 -16.43 -9.93
N LEU A 153 -24.22 -16.73 -9.05
CA LEU A 153 -24.27 -18.02 -8.35
C LEU A 153 -24.48 -19.13 -9.39
N ARG A 154 -23.55 -20.07 -9.48
CA ARG A 154 -23.66 -21.24 -10.36
C ARG A 154 -24.04 -22.47 -9.53
N GLY A 155 -25.06 -23.21 -9.97
CA GLY A 155 -25.46 -24.48 -9.33
C GLY A 155 -26.70 -24.42 -8.44
N ALA A 156 -27.16 -23.22 -8.06
CA ALA A 156 -28.41 -23.02 -7.34
C ALA A 156 -29.50 -22.48 -8.27
N LEU A 157 -30.68 -23.12 -8.28
CA LEU A 157 -31.89 -22.56 -8.89
C LEU A 157 -32.42 -21.46 -7.97
N LEU A 158 -31.99 -20.23 -8.18
CA LEU A 158 -32.61 -19.08 -7.53
C LEU A 158 -33.96 -18.82 -8.21
N GLN A 159 -35.06 -18.88 -7.43
CA GLN A 159 -36.30 -18.23 -7.86
C GLN A 159 -35.98 -16.74 -8.07
N ALA A 160 -36.50 -16.16 -9.15
CA ALA A 160 -36.17 -14.82 -9.61
C ALA A 160 -36.73 -13.74 -8.67
N ASP A 161 -36.19 -13.64 -7.47
CA ASP A 161 -36.65 -12.73 -6.42
C ASP A 161 -35.94 -11.38 -6.56
N GLY A 162 -36.02 -10.72 -7.73
CA GLY A 162 -35.71 -9.28 -7.96
C GLY A 162 -34.31 -8.73 -7.62
N ASN A 163 -33.52 -9.44 -6.81
CA ASN A 163 -32.22 -9.09 -6.25
C ASN A 163 -31.14 -10.11 -6.67
N ALA A 164 -31.51 -11.09 -7.49
CA ALA A 164 -30.55 -12.00 -8.09
C ALA A 164 -29.62 -11.21 -9.02
N ILE A 165 -28.32 -11.31 -8.80
CA ILE A 165 -27.32 -10.86 -9.78
C ILE A 165 -27.67 -11.57 -11.08
N ALA A 166 -27.79 -10.81 -12.18
CA ALA A 166 -28.15 -11.34 -13.49
C ALA A 166 -27.32 -12.60 -13.81
N SER A 167 -27.89 -13.53 -14.58
CA SER A 167 -27.25 -14.79 -14.98
C SER A 167 -25.84 -14.63 -15.55
N ASP A 168 -25.54 -13.44 -16.04
CA ASP A 168 -24.33 -13.11 -16.79
C ASP A 168 -23.26 -12.43 -15.91
N GLY A 169 -23.57 -12.17 -14.62
CA GLY A 169 -22.75 -11.37 -13.72
C GLY A 169 -22.90 -9.86 -13.95
N LEU A 170 -22.11 -9.09 -13.22
CA LEU A 170 -22.05 -7.63 -13.35
C LEU A 170 -20.59 -7.18 -13.33
N GLN A 171 -20.22 -6.34 -14.28
CA GLN A 171 -18.97 -5.60 -14.26
C GLN A 171 -19.27 -4.11 -14.41
N ALA A 172 -18.72 -3.31 -13.52
CA ALA A 172 -18.81 -1.85 -13.57
C ALA A 172 -17.45 -1.25 -13.22
N GLN A 173 -17.16 -0.06 -13.71
CA GLN A 173 -15.91 0.63 -13.42
C GLN A 173 -16.10 2.13 -13.53
N GLY A 174 -15.17 2.89 -12.96
CA GLY A 174 -15.19 4.34 -13.08
C GLY A 174 -13.93 5.00 -12.56
N VAL A 175 -13.86 6.30 -12.82
CA VAL A 175 -12.75 7.16 -12.40
C VAL A 175 -13.32 8.43 -11.78
N PHE A 176 -12.72 8.87 -10.68
CA PHE A 176 -12.98 10.17 -10.07
C PHE A 176 -11.67 10.95 -9.92
N ASP A 177 -11.69 12.24 -10.25
CA ASP A 177 -10.65 13.15 -9.76
C ASP A 177 -10.97 13.50 -8.30
N ILE A 178 -9.95 13.47 -7.44
CA ILE A 178 -10.04 13.83 -6.04
C ILE A 178 -9.34 15.16 -5.84
N HIS A 179 -10.06 16.11 -5.25
CA HIS A 179 -9.53 17.40 -4.84
C HIS A 179 -9.62 17.53 -3.32
N LEU A 180 -8.54 18.04 -2.71
CA LEU A 180 -8.51 18.39 -1.30
C LEU A 180 -8.45 19.92 -1.20
N GLN A 181 -9.52 20.53 -0.70
CA GLN A 181 -9.59 21.98 -0.48
C GLN A 181 -9.93 22.24 0.99
N ASP A 182 -9.07 22.94 1.71
CA ASP A 182 -9.25 23.26 3.14
C ASP A 182 -9.55 22.02 4.00
N ALA A 183 -8.79 20.94 3.77
CA ALA A 183 -8.97 19.63 4.40
C ALA A 183 -10.34 18.97 4.16
N ARG A 184 -11.05 19.36 3.10
CA ARG A 184 -12.30 18.72 2.65
C ARG A 184 -12.13 18.00 1.33
N LEU A 185 -12.66 16.78 1.28
CA LEU A 185 -12.69 15.95 0.09
C LEU A 185 -13.75 16.45 -0.89
N GLN A 186 -13.37 16.52 -2.16
CA GLN A 186 -14.29 16.70 -3.28
C GLN A 186 -13.96 15.68 -4.36
N LEU A 187 -15.00 15.15 -5.02
CA LEU A 187 -14.86 14.20 -6.11
C LEU A 187 -15.56 14.72 -7.36
N THR A 188 -14.88 14.59 -8.50
CA THR A 188 -15.45 14.89 -9.82
C THR A 188 -15.40 13.63 -10.68
N PRO A 189 -16.55 13.08 -11.15
CA PRO A 189 -16.55 11.90 -12.01
C PRO A 189 -15.91 12.19 -13.36
N ARG A 190 -15.14 11.22 -13.87
CA ARG A 190 -14.42 11.30 -15.15
C ARG A 190 -14.91 10.23 -16.11
N ALA A 191 -16.02 10.53 -16.79
CA ALA A 191 -16.63 9.65 -17.79
C ALA A 191 -15.79 9.50 -19.08
N ASP A 192 -14.81 10.39 -19.27
CA ASP A 192 -13.86 10.36 -20.38
C ASP A 192 -12.69 9.38 -20.17
N LEU A 193 -12.55 8.83 -18.96
CA LEU A 193 -11.47 7.92 -18.61
C LEU A 193 -11.99 6.49 -18.33
N SER A 194 -11.15 5.51 -18.63
CA SER A 194 -11.37 4.13 -18.21
C SER A 194 -10.61 3.83 -16.93
N ALA A 195 -11.17 2.98 -16.06
CA ALA A 195 -10.47 2.55 -14.87
C ALA A 195 -9.21 1.77 -15.24
N ASP A 196 -8.10 2.09 -14.59
CA ASP A 196 -6.86 1.34 -14.68
C ASP A 196 -6.43 0.95 -13.26
N LEU A 197 -6.60 -0.32 -12.94
CA LEU A 197 -6.22 -0.89 -11.65
C LEU A 197 -4.79 -1.45 -11.62
N SER A 198 -4.00 -1.26 -12.68
CA SER A 198 -2.64 -1.80 -12.80
C SER A 198 -1.67 -1.17 -11.80
N LEU A 199 -1.35 -1.86 -10.71
CA LEU A 199 -0.28 -1.44 -9.81
C LEU A 199 1.07 -1.46 -10.55
N PRO A 200 2.08 -0.66 -10.12
CA PRO A 200 3.43 -0.76 -10.67
C PRO A 200 3.91 -2.21 -10.64
N ASP A 201 4.31 -2.74 -11.80
CA ASP A 201 4.82 -4.11 -11.88
C ASP A 201 6.14 -4.18 -11.10
N PRO A 202 6.23 -5.00 -10.04
CA PRO A 202 7.49 -5.14 -9.32
C PRO A 202 8.56 -5.83 -10.18
N LEU A 203 8.22 -6.47 -11.30
CA LEU A 203 9.18 -7.11 -12.20
C LEU A 203 10.12 -6.07 -12.84
N VAL A 204 11.42 -6.26 -12.65
CA VAL A 204 12.46 -5.42 -13.24
C VAL A 204 12.66 -5.77 -14.71
N ALA A 205 12.48 -4.77 -15.57
CA ALA A 205 12.76 -4.88 -17.00
C ALA A 205 14.21 -5.31 -17.26
N ALA A 206 14.45 -6.09 -18.32
CA ALA A 206 15.78 -6.64 -18.63
C ALA A 206 16.88 -5.58 -18.69
N SER A 207 16.59 -4.38 -19.20
CA SER A 207 17.53 -3.25 -19.31
C SER A 207 17.85 -2.57 -17.97
N GLN A 208 17.08 -2.84 -16.92
CA GLN A 208 17.23 -2.25 -15.58
C GLN A 208 17.69 -3.27 -14.53
N ARG A 209 18.03 -4.49 -14.95
CA ARG A 209 18.49 -5.55 -14.05
C ARG A 209 19.82 -5.16 -13.41
N MET A 210 19.96 -5.45 -12.12
CA MET A 210 21.20 -5.24 -11.38
C MET A 210 22.26 -6.26 -11.83
N PRO A 211 23.47 -5.81 -12.20
CA PRO A 211 24.56 -6.69 -12.66
C PRO A 211 25.19 -7.51 -11.54
N GLU A 212 25.06 -7.10 -10.28
CA GLU A 212 25.51 -7.85 -9.11
C GLU A 212 24.67 -9.11 -8.89
N LEU A 213 23.45 -9.09 -9.43
CA LEU A 213 22.54 -10.23 -9.49
C LEU A 213 22.69 -10.95 -10.85
N ARG A 214 22.16 -12.16 -10.95
CA ARG A 214 22.25 -12.94 -12.20
C ARG A 214 21.31 -12.32 -13.23
N ALA A 215 21.87 -11.73 -14.28
CA ALA A 215 21.11 -11.02 -15.31
C ALA A 215 20.06 -11.88 -16.02
N GLU A 216 20.25 -13.20 -16.09
CA GLU A 216 19.33 -14.15 -16.73
C GLU A 216 18.08 -14.46 -15.87
N VAL A 217 18.15 -14.17 -14.57
CA VAL A 217 17.09 -14.50 -13.61
C VAL A 217 16.08 -13.35 -13.53
N ARG A 218 14.82 -13.68 -13.26
CA ARG A 218 13.79 -12.66 -12.99
C ARG A 218 14.14 -11.90 -11.71
N GLN A 219 14.10 -10.58 -11.81
CA GLN A 219 14.42 -9.67 -10.72
C GLN A 219 13.16 -8.88 -10.35
N PHE A 220 12.95 -8.65 -9.06
CA PHE A 220 11.80 -7.92 -8.53
C PHE A 220 12.27 -6.76 -7.69
N ARG A 221 11.67 -5.59 -7.86
CA ARG A 221 11.99 -4.35 -7.17
C ARG A 221 11.31 -4.29 -5.81
N SER A 222 12.00 -3.70 -4.84
CA SER A 222 11.42 -3.27 -3.55
C SER A 222 10.39 -2.15 -3.74
N ALA A 223 9.57 -1.91 -2.72
CA ALA A 223 8.55 -0.86 -2.77
C ALA A 223 9.15 0.55 -2.88
N ASP A 224 10.30 0.80 -2.24
CA ASP A 224 11.05 2.07 -2.28
C ASP A 224 11.91 2.22 -3.56
N GLY A 225 12.02 1.15 -4.36
CA GLY A 225 12.84 1.12 -5.56
C GLY A 225 14.35 1.06 -5.35
N LEU A 226 14.82 0.95 -4.11
CA LEU A 226 16.25 0.99 -3.77
C LEU A 226 16.92 -0.39 -3.80
N GLN A 227 16.14 -1.47 -3.65
CA GLN A 227 16.62 -2.84 -3.64
C GLN A 227 15.96 -3.70 -4.71
N THR A 228 16.67 -4.77 -5.08
CA THR A 228 16.19 -5.78 -6.01
C THR A 228 16.38 -7.16 -5.41
N MET A 229 15.42 -8.06 -5.60
CA MET A 229 15.56 -9.47 -5.25
C MET A 229 15.48 -10.37 -6.47
N GLN A 230 16.15 -11.51 -6.40
CA GLN A 230 16.03 -12.62 -7.36
C GLN A 230 15.92 -13.94 -6.61
N SER A 231 15.44 -14.99 -7.28
CA SER A 231 15.37 -16.33 -6.68
C SER A 231 16.27 -17.35 -7.36
N GLN A 232 16.69 -18.32 -6.58
CA GLN A 232 17.28 -19.57 -7.04
C GLN A 232 16.50 -20.73 -6.42
N PRO A 233 16.06 -21.72 -7.21
CA PRO A 233 15.42 -22.90 -6.64
C PRO A 233 16.41 -23.64 -5.76
N VAL A 234 15.95 -24.09 -4.59
CA VAL A 234 16.71 -24.94 -3.67
C VAL A 234 15.85 -26.15 -3.30
N GLU A 235 16.48 -27.33 -3.28
CA GLU A 235 15.81 -28.52 -2.78
C GLU A 235 15.76 -28.46 -1.25
N SER A 236 14.56 -28.59 -0.70
CA SER A 236 14.34 -28.70 0.73
C SER A 236 13.67 -30.04 1.05
N ALA A 237 13.73 -30.48 2.31
CA ALA A 237 13.01 -31.65 2.78
C ALA A 237 11.48 -31.55 2.55
N ALA A 238 10.94 -30.32 2.42
CA ALA A 238 9.54 -30.05 2.13
C ALA A 238 9.22 -29.94 0.63
N GLY A 239 10.19 -30.21 -0.25
CA GLY A 239 10.06 -30.06 -1.70
C GLY A 239 10.77 -28.81 -2.23
N LEU A 240 10.28 -28.27 -3.35
CA LEU A 240 10.86 -27.10 -4.01
C LEU A 240 10.70 -25.85 -3.13
N SER A 241 11.82 -25.27 -2.70
CA SER A 241 11.89 -23.98 -2.02
C SER A 241 12.69 -22.99 -2.89
N TRP A 242 12.69 -21.72 -2.52
CA TRP A 242 13.42 -20.68 -3.23
C TRP A 242 14.32 -19.92 -2.26
N ARG A 243 15.61 -19.86 -2.59
CA ARG A 243 16.53 -18.94 -1.96
C ARG A 243 16.46 -17.61 -2.67
N TRP A 244 16.00 -16.59 -1.97
CA TRP A 244 15.94 -15.22 -2.46
C TRP A 244 17.22 -14.50 -2.10
N GLU A 245 17.84 -13.85 -3.07
CA GLU A 245 19.02 -13.01 -2.90
C GLU A 245 18.60 -11.55 -3.09
N PHE A 246 19.05 -10.68 -2.19
CA PHE A 246 18.71 -9.27 -2.15
C PHE A 246 19.96 -8.42 -2.41
N ALA A 247 19.85 -7.47 -3.33
CA ALA A 247 20.91 -6.51 -3.63
C ALA A 247 20.40 -5.08 -3.48
N SER A 248 21.22 -4.23 -2.87
CA SER A 248 20.97 -2.80 -2.72
C SER A 248 21.74 -2.02 -3.77
N THR A 249 21.11 -1.01 -4.36
CA THR A 249 21.74 -0.17 -5.37
C THR A 249 22.97 0.54 -4.80
N GLY A 250 24.16 0.28 -5.34
CA GLY A 250 25.41 0.92 -4.91
C GLY A 250 26.02 0.37 -3.61
N ALA A 251 25.49 -0.72 -3.05
CA ALA A 251 26.12 -1.37 -1.90
C ALA A 251 27.33 -2.21 -2.32
N SER A 252 28.38 -2.21 -1.49
CA SER A 252 29.58 -3.03 -1.67
C SER A 252 29.54 -4.36 -0.92
N SER A 253 28.58 -4.52 0.00
CA SER A 253 28.30 -5.80 0.64
C SER A 253 27.68 -6.75 -0.38
N GLY A 254 28.08 -8.03 -0.34
CA GLY A 254 27.47 -9.08 -1.15
C GLY A 254 25.96 -9.21 -0.87
N PRO A 255 25.22 -9.90 -1.75
CA PRO A 255 23.79 -10.06 -1.57
C PRO A 255 23.49 -10.84 -0.29
N GLU A 256 22.50 -10.36 0.48
CA GLU A 256 21.93 -11.11 1.60
C GLU A 256 20.95 -12.15 1.04
N SER A 257 20.72 -13.27 1.74
CA SER A 257 19.84 -14.32 1.22
C SER A 257 18.90 -14.91 2.27
N LEU A 258 17.68 -15.21 1.86
CA LEU A 258 16.65 -15.81 2.70
C LEU A 258 15.86 -16.87 1.94
N GLU A 259 15.53 -17.98 2.58
CA GLU A 259 14.66 -19.00 1.98
C GLU A 259 13.19 -18.66 2.22
N LEU A 260 12.42 -18.48 1.12
CA LEU A 260 11.00 -18.18 1.16
C LEU A 260 10.27 -18.97 0.07
N PRO A 261 9.01 -19.38 0.30
CA PRO A 261 8.25 -20.12 -0.70
C PRO A 261 7.85 -19.27 -1.92
N PHE A 262 7.83 -17.93 -1.79
CA PHE A 262 7.44 -16.99 -2.83
C PHE A 262 8.28 -15.71 -2.76
N ALA A 263 8.19 -14.89 -3.82
CA ALA A 263 8.90 -13.61 -3.91
C ALA A 263 8.41 -12.59 -2.87
N TYR A 264 7.11 -12.58 -2.60
CA TYR A 264 6.44 -11.55 -1.79
C TYR A 264 6.79 -10.10 -2.20
N ALA A 265 6.78 -9.82 -3.52
CA ALA A 265 6.91 -8.47 -4.05
C ALA A 265 5.56 -7.73 -4.05
N PRO A 266 5.54 -6.40 -3.82
CA PRO A 266 6.67 -5.58 -3.39
C PRO A 266 7.05 -5.84 -1.92
N PHE A 267 8.33 -5.63 -1.60
CA PHE A 267 8.94 -5.83 -0.28
C PHE A 267 9.77 -4.60 0.11
N LEU A 268 10.21 -4.51 1.36
CA LEU A 268 11.16 -3.49 1.81
C LEU A 268 12.28 -4.12 2.64
N LEU A 269 13.50 -3.62 2.47
CA LEU A 269 14.58 -3.89 3.41
C LEU A 269 14.71 -2.74 4.39
N VAL A 270 14.48 -3.03 5.66
CA VAL A 270 14.64 -2.05 6.75
C VAL A 270 15.73 -2.54 7.68
N GLN A 271 16.89 -1.91 7.58
CA GLN A 271 18.13 -2.41 8.19
C GLN A 271 18.47 -3.81 7.63
N SER A 272 18.62 -4.82 8.48
CA SER A 272 18.84 -6.23 8.09
C SER A 272 17.56 -7.07 8.18
N ASN A 273 16.40 -6.44 7.99
CA ASN A 273 15.10 -7.09 8.08
C ASN A 273 14.31 -6.93 6.79
N LEU A 274 13.64 -8.00 6.36
CA LEU A 274 12.71 -8.04 5.26
C LEU A 274 11.29 -7.78 5.77
N LEU A 275 10.64 -6.73 5.26
CA LEU A 275 9.24 -6.41 5.50
C LEU A 275 8.42 -6.73 4.24
N TYR A 276 7.39 -7.56 4.37
CA TYR A 276 6.57 -7.99 3.23
C TYR A 276 5.14 -8.37 3.62
N ARG A 277 4.22 -8.29 2.65
CA ARG A 277 2.84 -8.78 2.79
C ARG A 277 2.75 -10.24 2.32
N ALA A 278 2.61 -11.16 3.26
CA ALA A 278 2.34 -12.56 2.97
C ALA A 278 0.87 -12.77 2.59
N PRO A 279 0.56 -13.49 1.49
CA PRO A 279 -0.79 -13.95 1.20
C PRO A 279 -1.22 -15.01 2.22
N PRO A 280 -2.53 -15.29 2.34
CA PRO A 280 -3.00 -16.45 3.08
C PRO A 280 -2.36 -17.72 2.54
N ASN A 281 -1.84 -18.55 3.42
CA ASN A 281 -1.24 -19.83 3.06
C ASN A 281 -1.64 -20.92 4.06
N GLY A 282 -1.49 -22.16 3.64
CA GLY A 282 -1.66 -23.31 4.52
C GLY A 282 -0.51 -24.28 4.35
N SER A 283 -0.14 -24.93 5.44
CA SER A 283 0.94 -25.90 5.49
C SER A 283 0.64 -26.98 6.51
N TYR A 284 1.20 -28.17 6.28
CA TYR A 284 1.20 -29.22 7.30
C TYR A 284 2.30 -28.94 8.32
N ARG A 285 1.97 -29.11 9.60
CA ARG A 285 2.94 -29.14 10.69
C ARG A 285 3.65 -30.50 10.74
N ALA A 286 4.69 -30.60 11.57
CA ALA A 286 5.46 -31.83 11.76
C ALA A 286 4.61 -33.00 12.32
N ASP A 287 3.51 -32.69 13.01
CA ASP A 287 2.52 -33.64 13.52
C ASP A 287 1.44 -34.01 12.49
N SER A 288 1.59 -33.57 11.24
CA SER A 288 0.60 -33.71 10.15
C SER A 288 -0.71 -32.95 10.36
N GLU A 289 -0.79 -32.03 11.32
CA GLU A 289 -1.94 -31.12 11.41
C GLU A 289 -1.86 -30.05 10.32
N TRP A 290 -2.98 -29.83 9.63
CA TRP A 290 -3.13 -28.72 8.69
C TRP A 290 -3.25 -27.40 9.47
N GLN A 291 -2.35 -26.46 9.19
CA GLN A 291 -2.44 -25.11 9.70
C GLN A 291 -2.69 -24.13 8.56
N GLN A 292 -3.64 -23.22 8.77
CA GLN A 292 -3.88 -22.09 7.89
C GLN A 292 -3.43 -20.80 8.57
N ALA A 293 -2.79 -19.92 7.82
CA ALA A 293 -2.51 -18.56 8.22
C ALA A 293 -3.27 -17.57 7.31
N PRO A 294 -3.83 -16.48 7.87
CA PRO A 294 -4.46 -15.43 7.08
C PRO A 294 -3.41 -14.62 6.31
N ALA A 295 -3.86 -13.62 5.55
CA ALA A 295 -2.97 -12.61 5.01
C ALA A 295 -2.28 -11.87 6.16
N ARG A 296 -0.97 -11.65 6.06
CA ARG A 296 -0.17 -11.05 7.13
C ARG A 296 0.82 -10.03 6.61
N LEU A 297 1.15 -9.03 7.41
CA LEU A 297 2.38 -8.25 7.29
C LEU A 297 3.43 -8.89 8.19
N VAL A 298 4.61 -9.15 7.65
CA VAL A 298 5.68 -9.89 8.32
C VAL A 298 6.96 -9.07 8.29
N LEU A 299 7.63 -8.98 9.44
CA LEU A 299 9.03 -8.54 9.53
C LEU A 299 9.90 -9.73 9.92
N GLN A 300 10.91 -10.02 9.11
CA GLN A 300 11.76 -11.19 9.24
C GLN A 300 13.24 -10.80 9.14
N ARG A 301 14.08 -11.35 10.01
CA ARG A 301 15.52 -11.08 9.97
C ARG A 301 16.16 -11.85 8.80
N LEU A 302 17.09 -11.22 8.08
CA LEU A 302 17.70 -11.81 6.88
C LEU A 302 18.82 -12.82 7.19
N ASP A 303 19.46 -12.71 8.34
CA ASP A 303 20.59 -13.55 8.79
C ASP A 303 20.18 -14.99 9.16
N ASP A 304 19.10 -15.16 9.93
CA ASP A 304 18.63 -16.43 10.49
C ASP A 304 17.21 -16.79 10.02
N GLY A 305 16.54 -15.89 9.31
CA GLY A 305 15.17 -16.06 8.86
C GLY A 305 14.14 -16.01 9.99
N ALA A 306 14.50 -15.58 11.19
CA ALA A 306 13.56 -15.48 12.31
C ALA A 306 12.51 -14.41 12.03
N VAL A 307 11.24 -14.79 12.15
CA VAL A 307 10.13 -13.83 12.14
C VAL A 307 10.19 -13.03 13.46
N LEU A 308 10.46 -11.74 13.36
CA LEU A 308 10.50 -10.84 14.51
C LEU A 308 9.09 -10.56 15.01
N TRP A 309 8.18 -10.27 14.07
CA TRP A 309 6.76 -10.15 14.33
C TRP A 309 5.95 -10.41 13.07
N SER A 310 4.68 -10.76 13.26
CA SER A 310 3.69 -10.80 12.18
C SER A 310 2.35 -10.30 12.70
N THR A 311 1.59 -9.59 11.86
CA THR A 311 0.25 -9.12 12.17
C THR A 311 -0.69 -9.41 11.02
N ASP A 312 -1.93 -9.79 11.34
CA ASP A 312 -2.93 -10.08 10.32
C ASP A 312 -3.38 -8.79 9.63
N VAL A 313 -3.52 -8.86 8.32
CA VAL A 313 -4.02 -7.77 7.47
C VAL A 313 -5.28 -8.22 6.74
N LEU A 314 -6.06 -7.25 6.28
CA LEU A 314 -7.27 -7.51 5.51
C LEU A 314 -6.95 -8.35 4.26
N ASP A 315 -7.60 -9.52 4.15
CA ASP A 315 -7.73 -10.24 2.89
C ASP A 315 -8.95 -9.70 2.15
N ARG A 316 -8.75 -9.25 0.92
CA ARG A 316 -9.81 -8.68 0.07
C ARG A 316 -10.52 -9.74 -0.75
N VAL A 317 -10.04 -10.99 -0.71
CA VAL A 317 -10.65 -12.14 -1.36
C VAL A 317 -11.52 -12.88 -0.37
N PHE A 318 -12.78 -13.11 -0.71
CA PHE A 318 -13.65 -13.98 0.10
C PHE A 318 -13.20 -15.44 -0.03
N ARG A 319 -12.86 -16.06 1.11
CA ARG A 319 -12.42 -17.46 1.20
C ARG A 319 -13.29 -18.31 2.13
N GLY A 320 -14.44 -17.79 2.53
CA GLY A 320 -15.41 -18.53 3.32
C GLY A 320 -16.15 -19.57 2.49
N THR A 321 -17.02 -20.33 3.17
CA THR A 321 -17.95 -21.23 2.49
C THR A 321 -18.88 -20.41 1.58
N LEU A 322 -18.92 -20.76 0.29
CA LEU A 322 -19.93 -20.24 -0.61
C LEU A 322 -21.30 -20.82 -0.22
N PRO A 323 -22.39 -20.06 -0.39
CA PRO A 323 -23.73 -20.63 -0.25
C PRO A 323 -23.89 -21.83 -1.20
N PRO A 324 -24.61 -22.90 -0.79
CA PRO A 324 -24.82 -24.09 -1.60
C PRO A 324 -25.60 -23.82 -2.90
#